data_AF-A0A7J4JQ10-F1
#
_entry.id   AF-A0A7J4JQ10-F1
#
_cell.length_a   1.000
_cell.length_b   1.000
_cell.length_c   1.000
_cell.angle_alpha   90.00
_cell.angle_beta   90.00
_cell.angle_gamma   90.00
#
_symmetry.space_group_name_H-M   'P 1'
#
loop_
_entity.id
_entity.type
_entity.pdbx_description
1 polymer ?
#
loop_
_entity_poly.entity_id
_entity_poly.type
_entity_poly.pdbx_seq_one_letter_code
_entity_poly.pdbx_strand_id
1 'polypeptide(L)' 'EKAKIELSTVIESEINLPFLSADKSGPKHFVHKLTRAKLEEIVEPIVSRCKRPLQQ' A
#
# COMPACT_ATOMS: atom_id res chain seq x y z
N GLU A 1 1.98 -6.54 -2.87
CA GLU A 1 2.07 -7.22 -1.56
C GLU A 1 3.36 -6.97 -0.78
N LYS A 2 4.56 -6.98 -1.38
CA LYS A 2 5.83 -6.73 -0.66
C LYS A 2 5.81 -5.47 0.23
N ALA A 3 5.40 -4.32 -0.32
CA ALA A 3 5.31 -3.07 0.43
C ALA A 3 4.38 -3.16 1.66
N LYS A 4 3.32 -3.99 1.64
CA LYS A 4 2.44 -4.20 2.80
C LYS A 4 3.17 -4.94 3.92
N ILE A 5 3.96 -5.96 3.57
CA ILE A 5 4.73 -6.77 4.53
C ILE A 5 5.89 -5.94 5.11
N GLU A 6 6.56 -5.16 4.27
CA GLU A 6 7.60 -4.24 4.71
C GLU A 6 7.03 -3.19 5.67
N LEU A 7 5.87 -2.61 5.37
CA LEU A 7 5.21 -1.63 6.24
C LEU A 7 4.70 -2.21 7.57
N SER A 8 4.68 -3.52 7.75
CA SER A 8 4.46 -4.15 9.07
C SER A 8 5.69 -4.05 9.98
N THR A 9 6.87 -3.73 9.42
CA THR A 9 8.16 -3.67 10.13
C THR A 9 8.79 -2.27 10.05
N VAL A 10 8.66 -1.59 8.91
CA VAL A 10 9.23 -0.25 8.65
C VAL A 10 8.14 0.82 8.51
N ILE A 11 8.50 2.07 8.81
CA ILE A 11 7.56 3.21 8.84
C ILE A 11 7.23 3.70 7.42
N GLU A 12 8.14 3.52 6.48
CA GLU A 12 7.99 3.88 5.07
C GLU A 12 8.49 2.76 4.16
N SER A 13 7.84 2.58 3.01
CA SER A 13 8.27 1.64 1.97
C SER A 13 8.07 2.30 0.60
N GLU A 14 9.03 2.11 -0.29
CA GLU A 14 8.97 2.64 -1.65
C GLU A 14 8.51 1.54 -2.62
N ILE A 15 7.38 1.79 -3.29
CA ILE A 15 6.88 0.95 -4.37
C ILE A 15 7.57 1.40 -5.65
N ASN A 16 8.58 0.65 -6.08
CA ASN A 16 9.27 0.87 -7.35
C ASN A 16 8.91 -0.25 -8.34
N LEU A 17 8.04 0.07 -9.29
CA LEU A 17 7.62 -0.80 -10.40
C LEU A 17 8.09 -0.18 -11.72
N PRO A 18 9.28 -0.56 -12.21
CA PRO A 18 9.76 -0.09 -13.50
C PRO A 18 8.96 -0.74 -14.64
N PHE A 19 8.76 0.01 -15.72
CA PHE A 19 8.02 -0.46 -16.92
C PHE A 19 6.59 -0.92 -16.65
N LEU A 20 5.87 -0.21 -15.78
CA LEU A 20 4.48 -0.56 -15.42
C LEU A 20 3.54 -0.52 -16.64
N SER A 21 3.71 0.47 -17.52
CA SER A 21 2.93 0.61 -18.74
C SER A 21 3.67 1.46 -19.77
N ALA A 22 3.29 1.38 -21.04
CA ALA A 22 3.84 2.22 -22.10
C ALA A 22 2.73 3.13 -22.64
N ASP A 23 2.90 4.43 -22.48
CA ASP A 23 2.02 5.46 -23.05
C ASP A 23 2.63 5.97 -24.37
N LYS A 24 1.94 6.87 -25.10
CA LYS A 24 2.49 7.51 -26.31
C LYS A 24 3.80 8.28 -26.06
N SER A 25 4.12 8.59 -24.80
CA SER A 25 5.37 9.22 -24.37
C SER A 25 6.48 8.25 -23.92
N GLY A 26 6.25 6.93 -23.94
CA GLY A 26 7.26 5.92 -23.57
C GLY A 26 6.92 5.12 -22.31
N PRO A 27 7.88 4.31 -21.81
CA PRO A 27 7.70 3.45 -20.65
C PRO A 27 7.52 4.29 -19.37
N LYS A 28 6.41 4.09 -18.68
CA LYS A 28 6.11 4.68 -17.38
C LYS A 28 6.66 3.79 -16.27
N HIS A 29 7.42 4.41 -15.39
CA HIS A 29 7.87 3.83 -14.13
C HIS A 29 6.95 4.32 -13.02
N PHE A 30 6.50 3.41 -12.17
CA PHE A 30 5.72 3.76 -11.00
C PHE A 30 6.64 3.73 -9.78
N VAL A 31 7.03 4.91 -9.31
CA VAL A 31 7.79 5.09 -8.07
C VAL A 31 6.89 5.85 -7.10
N HIS A 32 6.48 5.19 -6.03
CA HIS A 32 5.60 5.80 -5.03
C HIS A 32 6.01 5.41 -3.62
N LYS A 33 6.22 6.41 -2.77
CA LYS A 33 6.51 6.19 -1.35
C LYS A 33 5.21 6.08 -0.58
N LEU A 34 5.01 4.94 0.08
CA LEU A 34 3.87 4.68 0.94
C LEU A 34 4.34 4.66 2.40
N THR A 35 3.63 5.35 3.28
CA THR A 35 3.90 5.33 4.72
C THR A 35 2.95 4.38 5.43
N ARG A 36 3.37 3.87 6.60
CA ARG A 36 2.54 3.01 7.44
C ARG A 36 1.24 3.71 7.84
N ALA A 37 1.31 4.98 8.21
CA ALA A 37 0.13 5.77 8.55
C ALA A 37 -0.89 5.84 7.40
N LYS A 38 -0.42 6.03 6.15
CA LYS A 38 -1.29 6.06 4.99
C LYS A 38 -1.90 4.69 4.68
N LEU A 39 -1.13 3.62 4.87
CA LEU A 39 -1.64 2.26 4.76
C LEU A 39 -2.73 1.99 5.81
N GLU A 40 -2.50 2.39 7.07
CA GLU A 40 -3.46 2.25 8.18
C GLU A 40 -4.77 3.00 7.91
N GLU A 41 -4.71 4.23 7.39
CA GLU A 41 -5.89 5.00 6.97
C GLU A 41 -6.72 4.26 5.90
N ILE A 42 -6.07 3.65 4.91
CA ILE A 42 -6.76 2.94 3.82
C ILE A 42 -7.41 1.63 4.32
N VAL A 43 -6.79 0.94 5.28
CA VAL A 43 -7.29 -0.35 5.80
C VAL A 43 -8.18 -0.22 7.03
N GLU A 44 -8.26 0.95 7.66
CA GLU A 44 -9.13 1.24 8.81
C GLU A 44 -10.59 0.75 8.64
N PRO A 45 -11.29 1.04 7.52
CA PRO A 45 -12.67 0.56 7.35
C PRO A 45 -12.76 -0.97 7.27
N ILE A 46 -11.72 -1.64 6.78
CA ILE A 46 -11.64 -3.11 6.69
C ILE A 46 -11.45 -3.69 8.10
N VAL A 47 -10.52 -3.13 8.87
CA VAL A 47 -10.26 -3.54 10.27
C VAL A 47 -11.50 -3.31 11.14
N SER A 48 -12.19 -2.18 10.96
CA SER A 48 -13.42 -1.85 11.68
C SER A 48 -14.54 -2.87 11.43
N ARG A 49 -14.65 -3.40 10.20
CA ARG A 49 -15.58 -4.49 9.89
C ARG A 49 -15.22 -5.81 10.58
N CYS A 50 -13.93 -6.12 10.69
CA CYS A 50 -13.46 -7.32 11.38
C CYS A 50 -13.63 -7.27 12.91
N LYS A 51 -13.69 -6.07 13.51
CA LYS A 51 -13.93 -5.90 14.95
C LYS A 51 -15.35 -6.26 15.38
N ARG A 52 -16.37 -6.00 14.53
CA ARG A 52 -17.78 -6.27 14.85
C ARG A 52 -18.09 -7.72 15.26
N PRO A 53 -17.67 -8.76 14.52
CA PRO A 53 -17.93 -10.15 14.90
C PRO A 53 -17.16 -10.63 16.13
N LEU A 54 -16.15 -9.88 16.60
CA LEU A 54 -15.35 -10.21 17.79
C LEU A 54 -15.90 -9.63 19.10
N GLN A 55 -16.92 -8.77 19.02
CA GLN A 55 -17.59 -8.17 20.19
C GLN A 55 -18.95 -8.82 20.51
N GLN A 56 -19.27 -9.98 19.91
CA GLN A 56 -20.41 -10.83 20.25
C GLN A 56 -19.95 -12.00 21.12
#